data_AF-A0A7H8JU21-F1
#
_entry.id   AF-A0A7H8JU21-F1
#
_cell.length_a   1.000
_cell.length_b   1.000
_cell.length_c   1.000
_cell.angle_alpha   90.00
_cell.angle_beta   90.00
_cell.angle_gamma   90.00
#
_symmetry.space_group_name_H-M   'P 1'
#
loop_
_entity.id
_entity.type
_entity.pdbx_description
1 polymer ?
#
loop_
_entity_poly.entity_id
_entity_poly.type
_entity_poly.pdbx_seq_one_letter_code
_entity_poly.pdbx_strand_id
1 'polypeptide(L)'
;MRTNSRVQPQPSASGALTRNRAGNRSRGRTRRAALGLALASAAAATLTTGCSLQEATCGGGEYPVMTVGGTGSACVPDDEEPPKGYVRYPEGKVPKHVDDKWDKYWQTHSVDKNGKIITVPEGE
;
A
#
# COMPACT_ATOMS: atom_id res chain seq x y z
N MET A 1 10.36 -48.58 8.04
CA MET A 1 10.73 -47.81 9.24
C MET A 1 9.59 -46.85 9.59
N ARG A 2 8.98 -47.09 10.75
CA ARG A 2 8.08 -46.28 11.60
C ARG A 2 7.10 -45.28 10.95
N THR A 3 5.84 -45.71 10.95
CA THR A 3 4.61 -44.91 11.00
C THR A 3 4.40 -44.28 12.38
N ASN A 4 3.49 -43.29 12.43
CA ASN A 4 2.74 -42.77 13.57
C ASN A 4 3.39 -41.76 14.53
N SER A 5 2.75 -40.58 14.61
CA SER A 5 2.36 -39.98 15.90
C SER A 5 1.08 -39.17 15.72
N ARG A 6 -0.05 -39.86 15.94
CA ARG A 6 -1.32 -39.28 16.36
C ARG A 6 -1.28 -39.08 17.87
N VAL A 7 -1.87 -37.96 18.32
CA VAL A 7 -2.78 -37.90 19.48
C VAL A 7 -2.12 -38.02 20.86
N GLN A 8 -2.10 -36.93 21.64
CA GLN A 8 -3.16 -36.64 22.64
C GLN A 8 -2.99 -35.25 23.30
N PRO A 9 -4.13 -34.59 23.63
CA PRO A 9 -4.23 -33.54 24.64
C PRO A 9 -4.45 -34.13 26.04
N GLN A 10 -3.98 -33.47 27.10
CA GLN A 10 -4.15 -33.91 28.50
C GLN A 10 -4.17 -32.68 29.45
N PRO A 11 -4.72 -32.79 30.69
CA PRO A 11 -5.91 -32.02 31.08
C PRO A 11 -5.87 -31.41 32.51
N SER A 12 -7.02 -30.84 32.91
CA SER A 12 -7.61 -30.84 34.27
C SER A 12 -7.08 -29.92 35.39
N ALA A 13 -7.94 -29.01 35.84
CA ALA A 13 -8.52 -28.97 37.21
C ALA A 13 -9.55 -27.80 37.28
N SER A 14 -10.86 -28.09 37.31
CA SER A 14 -11.67 -28.25 38.53
C SER A 14 -12.10 -26.94 39.21
N GLY A 15 -13.32 -26.50 38.86
CA GLY A 15 -14.43 -26.36 39.81
C GLY A 15 -14.50 -25.14 40.74
N ALA A 16 -15.53 -24.32 40.54
CA ALA A 16 -16.51 -24.00 41.60
C ALA A 16 -17.78 -23.38 40.98
N LEU A 17 -18.87 -24.15 41.00
CA LEU A 17 -20.22 -23.60 40.91
C LEU A 17 -20.45 -22.67 42.11
N THR A 18 -20.84 -21.43 41.89
CA THR A 18 -21.76 -20.74 42.80
C THR A 18 -22.95 -20.22 42.03
N ARG A 19 -24.07 -20.92 42.23
CA ARG A 19 -25.42 -20.49 41.88
C ARG A 19 -25.78 -19.31 42.78
N ASN A 20 -26.00 -18.14 42.21
CA ASN A 20 -26.79 -17.10 42.89
C ASN A 20 -28.10 -16.91 42.14
N ARG A 21 -29.11 -17.66 42.58
CA ARG A 21 -30.52 -17.36 42.36
C ARG A 21 -31.02 -16.63 43.61
N ALA A 22 -31.30 -15.35 43.48
CA ALA A 22 -32.24 -14.66 44.35
C ALA A 22 -32.90 -13.57 43.51
N GLY A 23 -34.10 -13.86 43.03
CA GLY A 23 -34.93 -12.86 42.42
C GLY A 23 -35.47 -11.91 43.48
N ASN A 24 -35.69 -10.66 43.10
CA ASN A 24 -36.74 -9.88 43.72
C ASN A 24 -37.57 -9.19 42.66
N ARG A 25 -38.88 -9.43 42.71
CA ARG A 25 -39.88 -8.81 41.86
C ARG A 25 -40.18 -7.44 42.45
N SER A 26 -40.18 -6.38 41.65
CA SER A 26 -41.15 -5.28 41.84
C SER A 26 -41.11 -4.30 40.69
N ARG A 27 -42.08 -4.47 39.78
CA ARG A 27 -43.02 -3.43 39.33
C ARG A 27 -42.47 -2.00 39.37
N GLY A 28 -41.79 -1.62 38.29
CA GLY A 28 -41.25 -0.28 38.15
C GLY A 28 -41.10 0.15 36.69
N ARG A 29 -42.23 0.26 35.99
CA ARG A 29 -42.41 1.34 35.01
C ARG A 29 -41.41 1.33 33.82
N THR A 30 -41.73 0.44 32.89
CA THR A 30 -41.61 0.54 31.42
C THR A 30 -41.87 1.96 30.85
N ARG A 31 -41.07 2.97 31.20
CA ARG A 31 -41.11 4.34 30.64
C ARG A 31 -39.77 5.09 30.71
N ARG A 32 -38.63 4.39 30.77
CA ARG A 32 -37.29 5.04 30.75
C ARG A 32 -36.26 4.30 29.88
N ALA A 33 -36.71 3.43 28.97
CA ALA A 33 -35.85 2.70 28.05
C ALA A 33 -35.90 3.25 26.61
N ALA A 34 -36.27 4.53 26.46
CA ALA A 34 -36.25 5.23 25.20
C ALA A 34 -35.57 6.58 25.44
N LEU A 35 -34.24 6.56 25.56
CA LEU A 35 -33.32 7.71 25.50
C LEU A 35 -31.92 7.19 25.93
N GLY A 36 -31.32 6.37 25.08
CA GLY A 36 -29.95 5.88 25.22
C GLY A 36 -29.26 6.02 23.88
N LEU A 37 -29.05 7.29 23.52
CA LEU A 37 -28.29 7.82 22.38
C LEU A 37 -27.43 6.79 21.63
N ALA A 38 -27.85 6.51 20.39
CA ALA A 38 -26.95 6.26 19.29
C ALA A 38 -25.84 7.33 19.29
N LEU A 39 -24.56 6.93 19.20
CA LEU A 39 -23.41 7.73 18.75
C LEU A 39 -22.12 6.92 19.02
N ALA A 40 -21.81 5.96 18.14
CA ALA A 40 -20.49 5.32 18.12
C ALA A 40 -20.17 4.78 16.72
N SER A 41 -20.24 5.63 15.69
CA SER A 41 -19.86 5.27 14.33
C SER A 41 -19.48 6.50 13.52
N ALA A 42 -18.40 7.18 13.90
CA ALA A 42 -17.78 8.20 13.07
C ALA A 42 -16.28 8.33 13.38
N ALA A 43 -15.50 7.29 13.08
CA ALA A 43 -14.04 7.36 13.15
C ALA A 43 -13.37 6.53 12.04
N ALA A 44 -13.92 6.56 10.82
CA ALA A 44 -13.37 5.81 9.68
C ALA A 44 -13.10 6.68 8.43
N ALA A 45 -13.13 8.01 8.53
CA ALA A 45 -13.02 8.91 7.37
C ALA A 45 -11.70 9.69 7.28
N THR A 46 -10.77 9.56 8.23
CA THR A 46 -9.52 10.35 8.25
C THR A 46 -8.30 9.63 7.69
N LEU A 47 -8.42 8.38 7.21
CA LEU A 47 -7.31 7.64 6.62
C LEU A 47 -7.16 7.83 5.10
N THR A 48 -8.02 8.64 4.46
CA THR A 48 -7.95 8.92 3.02
C THR A 48 -7.12 10.15 2.67
N THR A 49 -6.48 10.81 3.64
CA THR A 49 -5.42 11.79 3.35
C THR A 49 -4.16 11.03 2.96
N GLY A 50 -4.16 10.42 1.77
CA GLY A 50 -2.93 10.01 1.12
C GLY A 50 -2.00 11.22 1.04
N CYS A 51 -0.82 11.10 1.63
CA CYS A 51 0.22 12.12 1.61
C CYS A 51 0.48 12.59 0.17
N SER A 52 0.15 13.85 -0.13
CA SER A 52 0.26 14.52 -1.44
C SER A 52 -0.50 13.87 -2.61
N LEU A 53 -1.23 14.68 -3.38
CA LEU A 53 -2.01 14.19 -4.53
C LEU A 53 -1.15 13.82 -5.75
N GLN A 54 0.16 14.07 -5.70
CA GLN A 54 1.11 13.76 -6.77
C GLN A 54 2.19 12.84 -6.24
N GLU A 55 2.19 11.60 -6.74
CA GLU A 55 3.20 10.60 -6.45
C GLU A 55 4.49 10.93 -7.20
N ALA A 56 5.61 10.99 -6.49
CA ALA A 56 6.92 11.20 -7.11
C ALA A 56 7.32 9.99 -7.97
N THR A 57 8.02 10.20 -9.08
CA THR A 57 8.47 9.10 -9.95
C THR A 57 9.46 8.16 -9.25
N CYS A 58 10.31 8.71 -8.38
CA CYS A 58 11.27 7.95 -7.57
C CYS A 58 11.21 8.41 -6.10
N GLY A 59 11.75 7.57 -5.21
CA GLY A 59 11.89 7.91 -3.80
C GLY A 59 12.88 9.05 -3.57
N GLY A 60 12.87 9.61 -2.35
CA GLY A 60 13.86 10.61 -1.96
C GLY A 60 15.26 10.00 -1.91
N GLY A 61 16.23 10.64 -2.59
CA GLY A 61 17.61 10.15 -2.71
C GLY A 61 17.87 9.27 -3.94
N GLU A 62 16.88 9.15 -4.82
CA GLU A 62 16.99 8.45 -6.09
C GLU A 62 16.62 9.38 -7.25
N TYR A 63 17.23 9.14 -8.41
CA TYR A 63 16.86 9.78 -9.66
C TYR A 63 16.32 8.76 -10.67
N PRO A 64 15.39 9.17 -11.54
CA PRO A 64 14.85 8.28 -12.56
C PRO A 64 15.84 8.13 -13.73
N VAL A 65 15.88 6.93 -14.30
CA VAL A 65 16.59 6.58 -15.54
C VAL A 65 15.64 5.92 -16.53
N MET A 66 15.93 6.02 -17.82
CA MET A 66 15.17 5.35 -18.89
C MET A 66 15.99 4.24 -19.55
N THR A 67 15.31 3.21 -20.06
CA THR A 67 15.94 2.20 -20.91
C THR A 67 16.31 2.79 -22.26
N VAL A 68 17.50 2.47 -22.76
CA VAL A 68 17.91 2.86 -24.12
C VAL A 68 17.06 2.10 -25.14
N GLY A 69 16.35 2.83 -26.01
CA GLY A 69 15.52 2.28 -27.07
C GLY A 69 14.19 1.67 -26.64
N GLY A 70 13.82 1.78 -25.36
CA GLY A 70 12.55 1.31 -24.82
C GLY A 70 11.91 2.32 -23.87
N THR A 71 10.66 2.08 -23.49
CA THR A 71 9.86 2.97 -22.62
C THR A 71 9.99 2.65 -21.13
N GLY A 72 10.78 1.63 -20.79
CA GLY A 72 11.04 1.25 -19.39
C GLY A 72 11.81 2.32 -18.62
N SER A 73 11.61 2.33 -17.31
CA SER A 73 12.28 3.24 -16.38
C SER A 73 12.66 2.53 -15.09
N ALA A 74 13.63 3.10 -14.37
CA ALA A 74 14.04 2.63 -13.04
C ALA A 74 14.48 3.82 -12.17
N CYS A 75 14.61 3.58 -10.87
CA CYS A 75 15.17 4.53 -9.92
C CYS A 75 16.57 4.08 -9.50
N VAL A 76 17.51 5.02 -9.46
CA VAL A 76 18.92 4.79 -9.13
C VAL A 76 19.31 5.75 -8.01
N PRO A 77 20.06 5.31 -6.97
CA PRO A 77 20.56 6.21 -5.93
C PRO A 77 21.37 7.38 -6.51
N ASP A 78 21.22 8.59 -5.96
CA ASP A 78 21.85 9.83 -6.47
C ASP A 78 23.37 9.76 -6.64
N ASP A 79 24.05 8.92 -5.85
CA ASP A 79 25.49 8.71 -5.84
C ASP A 79 25.97 7.55 -6.75
N GLU A 80 25.05 6.86 -7.42
CA GLU A 80 25.36 5.76 -8.33
C GLU A 80 25.20 6.15 -9.81
N GLU A 81 25.95 5.47 -10.68
CA GLU A 81 25.80 5.59 -12.13
C GLU A 81 24.63 4.74 -12.64
N PRO A 82 23.97 5.12 -13.75
CA PRO A 82 22.92 4.31 -14.35
C PRO A 82 23.43 2.90 -14.69
N PRO A 83 22.64 1.85 -14.43
CA PRO A 83 23.02 0.49 -14.80
C PRO A 83 23.09 0.34 -16.32
N LYS A 84 23.80 -0.70 -16.77
CA LYS A 84 23.96 -0.97 -18.21
C LYS A 84 22.59 -1.12 -18.89
N GLY A 85 22.43 -0.43 -20.02
CA GLY A 85 21.18 -0.42 -20.79
C GLY A 85 20.21 0.69 -20.37
N TYR A 86 20.55 1.46 -19.33
CA TYR A 86 19.82 2.65 -18.91
C TYR A 86 20.65 3.90 -19.14
N VAL A 87 19.96 5.03 -19.29
CA VAL A 87 20.53 6.36 -19.42
C VAL A 87 19.75 7.37 -18.60
N ARG A 88 20.42 8.46 -18.21
CA ARG A 88 19.74 9.61 -17.61
C ARG A 88 18.82 10.27 -18.64
N TYR A 89 17.69 10.77 -18.17
CA TYR A 89 16.81 11.61 -18.97
C TYR A 89 17.55 12.86 -19.47
N PRO A 90 17.26 13.34 -20.70
CA PRO A 90 17.78 14.62 -21.16
C PRO A 90 17.43 15.76 -20.21
N GLU A 91 18.31 16.76 -20.12
CA GLU A 91 18.12 17.90 -19.24
C GLU A 91 16.78 18.61 -19.53
N GLY A 92 16.05 18.95 -18.45
CA GLY A 92 14.73 19.56 -18.54
C GLY A 92 13.61 18.61 -19.00
N LYS A 93 13.91 17.33 -19.27
CA LYS A 93 12.95 16.29 -19.69
C LYS A 93 12.83 15.13 -18.70
N VAL A 94 13.13 15.39 -17.45
CA VAL A 94 13.11 14.41 -16.36
C VAL A 94 11.69 14.32 -15.77
N PRO A 95 11.07 13.13 -15.68
CA PRO A 95 9.83 12.94 -14.95
C PRO A 95 10.07 13.16 -13.45
N LYS A 96 9.22 13.96 -12.83
CA LYS A 96 9.27 14.29 -11.39
C LYS A 96 8.15 13.60 -10.64
N HIS A 97 6.97 13.53 -11.25
CA HIS A 97 5.80 12.88 -10.69
C HIS A 97 5.20 11.92 -11.71
N VAL A 98 4.59 10.86 -11.21
CA VAL A 98 3.74 9.97 -12.01
C VAL A 98 2.68 10.81 -12.73
N ASP A 99 2.41 10.48 -13.99
CA ASP A 99 1.46 11.17 -14.87
C ASP A 99 1.80 12.64 -15.20
N ASP A 100 3.00 13.11 -14.87
CA ASP A 100 3.44 14.41 -15.32
C ASP A 100 3.69 14.45 -16.84
N LYS A 101 4.01 15.64 -17.35
CA LYS A 101 4.26 15.85 -18.77
C LYS A 101 5.34 14.92 -19.32
N TRP A 102 6.41 14.71 -18.56
CA TRP A 102 7.54 13.92 -19.01
C TRP A 102 7.30 12.44 -18.83
N ASP A 103 6.66 12.02 -17.74
CA ASP A 103 6.22 10.64 -17.54
C ASP A 103 5.39 10.17 -18.73
N LYS A 104 4.36 10.93 -19.12
CA LYS A 104 3.52 10.62 -20.29
C LYS A 104 4.24 10.67 -21.62
N TYR A 105 5.18 11.61 -21.78
CA TYR A 105 5.96 11.72 -23.02
C TYR A 105 6.79 10.46 -23.26
N TRP A 106 7.44 9.96 -22.21
CA TRP A 106 8.33 8.81 -22.27
C TRP A 106 7.61 7.47 -22.33
N GLN A 107 6.28 7.42 -22.13
CA GLN A 107 5.47 6.22 -22.41
C GLN A 107 5.47 5.81 -23.88
N THR A 108 5.85 6.71 -24.80
CA THR A 108 5.91 6.43 -26.25
C THR A 108 7.25 6.84 -26.88
N HIS A 109 8.18 7.36 -26.08
CA HIS A 109 9.46 7.85 -26.57
C HIS A 109 10.59 7.23 -25.78
N SER A 110 11.78 7.22 -26.37
CA SER A 110 13.01 6.81 -25.72
C SER A 110 14.20 7.54 -26.32
N VAL A 111 15.40 7.27 -25.81
CA VAL A 111 16.67 7.70 -26.37
C VAL A 111 17.38 6.48 -26.97
N ASP A 112 17.86 6.61 -28.21
CA ASP A 112 18.64 5.55 -28.87
C ASP A 112 20.10 5.53 -28.37
N LYS A 113 20.87 4.54 -28.84
CA LYS A 113 22.31 4.40 -28.52
C LYS A 113 23.18 5.60 -28.90
N ASN A 114 22.68 6.52 -29.71
CA ASN A 114 23.38 7.72 -30.17
C ASN A 114 22.93 8.98 -29.42
N GLY A 115 22.02 8.86 -28.44
CA GLY A 115 21.46 10.01 -27.72
C GLY A 115 20.30 10.69 -28.43
N LYS A 116 19.77 10.12 -29.53
CA LYS A 116 18.65 10.70 -30.28
C LYS A 116 17.32 10.25 -29.67
N ILE A 117 16.39 11.18 -29.50
CA ILE A 117 15.02 10.86 -29.11
C ILE A 117 14.30 10.18 -30.27
N ILE A 118 13.72 9.02 -30.00
CA ILE A 118 12.96 8.20 -30.93
C ILE A 118 11.57 7.89 -30.35
N THR A 119 10.62 7.57 -31.22
CA THR A 119 9.32 6.99 -30.83
C THR A 119 9.46 5.47 -30.77
N VAL A 120 8.95 4.85 -29.71
CA VAL A 120 8.93 3.39 -29.54
C VAL A 120 7.58 2.86 -30.02
N PRO A 121 7.53 1.93 -30.98
CA PRO A 121 6.28 1.31 -31.40
C PRO A 121 5.67 0.50 -30.25
N GLU A 122 4.34 0.50 -30.13
CA GLU A 122 3.66 -0.31 -29.12
C GLU A 122 3.88 -1.81 -29.42
N GLY A 123 4.51 -2.54 -28.50
CA GLY A 123 4.62 -4.01 -28.56
C GLY A 123 6.03 -4.63 -28.63
N GLU A 124 7.10 -3.89 -28.28
CA GLU A 124 8.47 -4.42 -28.16
C GLU A 124 8.97 -4.51 -26.71
#